data_AF-A0A438KM13-F1
#
_entry.id   AF-A0A438KM13-F1
#
_cell.length_a   1.000
_cell.length_b   1.000
_cell.length_c   1.000
_cell.angle_alpha   90.00
_cell.angle_beta   90.00
_cell.angle_gamma   90.00
#
_symmetry.space_group_name_H-M   'P 1'
#
loop_
_entity.id
_entity.type
_entity.pdbx_description
1 polymer ?
#
loop_
_entity_poly.entity_id
_entity_poly.type
_entity_poly.pdbx_seq_one_letter_code
_entity_poly.pdbx_strand_id
1 'polypeptide(L)'
;MRFIYTGSVEITLDIAQDLLRAADQYLLEGLKRLCEYTIAQDISLENVSSMYELSEAFHAISLRHTCILFILEQFSKLSSRPGHSHLIQRIIPEIRTYFAKALTKPNPHNSRL
;
A
#
# COMPACT_ATOMS: atom_id res chain seq x y z
N MET A 1 -3.90 20.75 -11.67
CA MET A 1 -5.02 21.61 -11.20
C MET A 1 -6.44 21.15 -11.62
N ARG A 2 -6.66 20.10 -12.45
CA ARG A 2 -8.02 19.70 -12.89
C ARG A 2 -8.87 18.99 -11.82
N PHE A 3 -8.29 18.23 -10.90
CA PHE A 3 -9.04 17.43 -9.92
C PHE A 3 -9.97 18.25 -9.01
N ILE A 4 -9.55 19.46 -8.61
CA ILE A 4 -10.35 20.35 -7.74
C ILE A 4 -11.63 20.83 -8.45
N TYR A 5 -11.63 20.89 -9.78
CA TYR A 5 -12.74 21.44 -10.56
C TYR A 5 -13.63 20.38 -11.22
N THR A 6 -13.10 19.20 -11.56
CA THR A 6 -13.86 18.15 -12.28
C THR A 6 -14.26 16.97 -11.41
N GLY A 7 -13.66 16.80 -10.22
CA GLY A 7 -13.93 15.64 -9.35
C GLY A 7 -13.55 14.28 -9.95
N SER A 8 -12.87 14.26 -11.11
CA SER A 8 -12.49 13.05 -11.84
C SER A 8 -11.21 13.31 -12.64
N VAL A 9 -10.24 12.40 -12.53
CA VAL A 9 -8.97 12.37 -13.25
C VAL A 9 -8.71 10.92 -13.65
N GLU A 10 -8.38 10.67 -14.91
CA GLU A 10 -7.81 9.39 -15.34
C GLU A 10 -6.39 9.30 -14.76
N ILE A 11 -6.18 8.33 -13.85
CA ILE A 11 -4.91 8.13 -13.16
C ILE A 11 -4.13 7.07 -13.95
N THR A 12 -3.07 7.46 -14.64
CA THR A 12 -2.08 6.53 -15.20
C THR A 12 -1.00 6.22 -14.15
N LEU A 13 -0.29 5.10 -14.28
CA LEU A 13 0.69 4.66 -13.28
C LEU A 13 1.81 5.71 -13.05
N ASP A 14 2.26 6.34 -14.14
CA ASP A 14 3.31 7.36 -14.12
C ASP A 14 2.89 8.60 -13.32
N ILE A 15 1.64 9.04 -13.48
CA ILE A 15 1.13 10.19 -12.74
C ILE A 15 0.60 9.80 -11.36
N ALA A 16 0.28 8.53 -11.12
CA ALA A 16 -0.27 8.05 -9.86
C ALA A 16 0.69 8.30 -8.70
N GLN A 17 2.00 8.19 -8.93
CA GLN A 17 3.01 8.45 -7.90
C GLN A 17 3.08 9.93 -7.52
N ASP A 18 3.12 10.82 -8.51
CA ASP A 18 3.14 12.27 -8.29
C ASP A 18 1.81 12.75 -7.72
N LEU A 19 0.70 12.14 -8.14
CA LEU A 19 -0.63 12.45 -7.64
C LEU A 19 -0.81 11.94 -6.21
N LEU A 20 -0.25 10.78 -5.84
CA LEU A 20 -0.22 10.29 -4.47
C LEU A 20 0.58 11.24 -3.57
N ARG A 21 1.73 11.75 -4.04
CA ARG A 21 2.52 12.76 -3.33
C ARG A 21 1.73 14.04 -3.10
N ALA A 22 1.07 14.55 -4.14
CA ALA A 22 0.22 15.73 -4.02
C ALA A 22 -0.98 15.46 -3.09
N ALA A 23 -1.63 14.31 -3.22
CA ALA A 23 -2.77 13.94 -2.39
C ALA A 23 -2.39 13.84 -0.91
N ASP A 24 -1.22 13.31 -0.59
CA ASP A 24 -0.69 13.28 0.77
C ASP A 24 -0.36 14.69 1.28
N GLN A 25 0.33 15.50 0.48
CA GLN A 25 0.68 16.88 0.81
C GLN A 25 -0.55 17.77 1.07
N TYR A 26 -1.61 17.59 0.28
CA TYR A 26 -2.85 18.35 0.40
C TYR A 26 -3.92 17.63 1.26
N LEU A 27 -3.57 16.51 1.92
CA LEU A 27 -4.47 15.71 2.77
C LEU A 27 -5.79 15.34 2.07
N LEU A 28 -5.75 15.09 0.77
CA LEU A 28 -6.90 14.72 -0.05
C LEU A 28 -7.14 13.22 0.04
N GLU A 29 -7.72 12.75 1.14
CA GLU A 29 -7.92 11.31 1.40
C GLU A 29 -8.67 10.57 0.29
N GLY A 30 -9.68 11.20 -0.32
CA GLY A 30 -10.44 10.58 -1.42
C GLY A 30 -9.58 10.34 -2.66
N LEU A 31 -8.74 11.30 -3.01
CA LEU A 31 -7.81 11.17 -4.12
C LEU A 31 -6.68 10.19 -3.81
N LYS A 32 -6.19 10.21 -2.56
CA LYS A 32 -5.18 9.28 -2.07
C LYS A 32 -5.64 7.84 -2.24
N ARG A 33 -6.87 7.50 -1.81
CA ARG A 33 -7.44 6.15 -1.99
C ARG A 33 -7.58 5.74 -3.45
N LEU A 34 -7.96 6.66 -4.34
CA LEU A 34 -8.02 6.37 -5.77
C LEU A 34 -6.65 6.05 -6.35
N CYS A 35 -5.63 6.85 -6.00
CA CYS A 35 -4.25 6.60 -6.42
C CYS A 35 -3.74 5.26 -5.88
N GLU A 36 -3.98 4.97 -4.60
CA GLU A 36 -3.63 3.69 -3.97
C GLU A 36 -4.27 2.51 -4.71
N TYR A 37 -5.53 2.62 -5.11
CA TYR A 37 -6.24 1.58 -5.85
C TYR A 37 -5.65 1.36 -7.25
N THR A 38 -5.39 2.43 -8.00
CA THR A 38 -4.75 2.33 -9.33
C THR A 38 -3.38 1.71 -9.24
N ILE A 39 -2.55 2.13 -8.26
CA ILE A 39 -1.22 1.57 -8.05
C ILE A 39 -1.31 0.10 -7.63
N ALA A 40 -2.28 -0.25 -6.78
CA ALA A 40 -2.49 -1.61 -6.31
C ALA A 40 -2.83 -2.61 -7.43
N GLN A 41 -3.48 -2.17 -8.50
CA GLN A 41 -3.83 -3.03 -9.64
C GLN A 41 -2.62 -3.46 -10.47
N ASP A 42 -1.53 -2.68 -10.46
CA ASP A 42 -0.34 -2.94 -11.27
C ASP A 42 0.78 -3.63 -10.48
N ILE A 43 0.55 -4.01 -9.22
CA ILE A 43 1.58 -4.64 -8.40
C ILE A 43 2.07 -5.94 -9.05
N SER A 44 3.37 -6.05 -9.22
CA SER A 44 4.10 -7.18 -9.81
C SER A 44 5.35 -7.49 -8.99
N LEU A 45 5.95 -8.68 -9.20
CA LEU A 45 7.14 -9.11 -8.44
C LEU A 45 8.36 -8.19 -8.60
N GLU A 46 8.41 -7.45 -9.71
CA GLU A 46 9.53 -6.55 -10.02
C GLU A 46 9.31 -5.17 -9.42
N ASN A 47 8.07 -4.66 -9.43
CA ASN A 47 7.75 -3.34 -8.92
C ASN A 47 7.36 -3.31 -7.43
N VAL A 48 7.04 -4.46 -6.81
CA VAL A 48 6.53 -4.53 -5.43
C VAL A 48 7.46 -3.86 -4.42
N SER A 49 8.78 -3.92 -4.67
CA SER A 49 9.78 -3.26 -3.84
C SER A 49 9.61 -1.74 -3.85
N SER A 50 9.54 -1.15 -5.05
CA SER A 50 9.33 0.28 -5.23
C SER A 50 7.96 0.72 -4.72
N MET A 51 6.91 -0.09 -4.95
CA MET A 51 5.55 0.22 -4.46
C MET A 51 5.47 0.21 -2.94
N TYR A 52 6.19 -0.70 -2.28
CA TYR A 52 6.29 -0.74 -0.83
C TYR A 52 6.98 0.53 -0.29
N GLU A 53 8.11 0.93 -0.88
CA GLU A 53 8.83 2.16 -0.48
C GLU A 53 8.00 3.42 -0.69
N LEU A 54 7.26 3.50 -1.81
CA LEU A 54 6.27 4.54 -2.07
C LEU A 54 5.21 4.59 -0.95
N SER A 55 4.69 3.43 -0.56
CA SER A 55 3.67 3.35 0.49
C SER A 55 4.18 3.80 1.86
N GLU A 56 5.46 3.53 2.17
CA GLU A 56 6.12 4.05 3.37
C GLU A 56 6.30 5.57 3.30
N ALA A 57 6.80 6.08 2.18
CA ALA A 57 7.14 7.49 2.02
C ALA A 57 5.92 8.41 2.11
N PHE A 58 4.77 7.99 1.58
CA PHE A 58 3.54 8.80 1.50
C PHE A 58 2.44 8.31 2.46
N HIS A 59 2.79 7.55 3.50
CA HIS A 59 1.86 7.05 4.51
C HIS A 59 0.58 6.41 3.90
N ALA A 60 0.73 5.68 2.80
CA ALA A 60 -0.36 5.13 2.03
C ALA A 60 -0.76 3.76 2.59
N ILE A 61 -1.61 3.77 3.64
CA ILE A 61 -1.89 2.59 4.45
C ILE A 61 -2.56 1.48 3.64
N SER A 62 -3.54 1.79 2.77
CA SER A 62 -4.23 0.75 2.01
C SER A 62 -3.28 0.10 0.99
N LEU A 63 -2.46 0.89 0.31
CA LEU A 63 -1.42 0.38 -0.59
C LEU A 63 -0.41 -0.49 0.16
N ARG A 64 0.05 -0.06 1.34
CA ARG A 64 0.97 -0.82 2.20
C ARG A 64 0.40 -2.19 2.55
N HIS A 65 -0.87 -2.26 2.94
CA HIS A 65 -1.53 -3.53 3.23
C HIS A 65 -1.60 -4.44 2.00
N THR A 66 -1.95 -3.89 0.83
CA THR A 66 -1.98 -4.67 -0.42
C THR A 66 -0.59 -5.20 -0.76
N CYS A 67 0.46 -4.39 -0.65
CA CYS A 67 1.84 -4.83 -0.84
C CYS A 67 2.20 -5.97 0.10
N ILE A 68 1.88 -5.85 1.39
CA ILE A 68 2.14 -6.90 2.39
C ILE A 68 1.43 -8.22 2.01
N LEU A 69 0.16 -8.15 1.63
CA LEU A 69 -0.62 -9.32 1.23
C LEU A 69 -0.04 -9.99 -0.03
N PHE A 70 0.31 -9.20 -1.04
CA PHE A 70 0.91 -9.71 -2.27
C PHE A 70 2.26 -10.40 -2.01
N ILE A 71 3.08 -9.83 -1.13
CA ILE A 71 4.39 -10.39 -0.76
C ILE A 71 4.23 -11.69 0.01
N LEU A 72 3.24 -11.78 0.89
CA LEU A 72 2.89 -13.03 1.59
C LEU A 72 2.46 -14.11 0.60
N GLU A 73 1.60 -13.76 -0.36
CA GLU A 73 1.12 -14.69 -1.39
C GLU A 73 2.25 -15.20 -2.28
N GLN A 74 3.15 -14.30 -2.70
CA GLN A 74 4.26 -14.62 -3.59
C GLN A 74 5.58 -14.89 -2.87
N PHE A 75 5.55 -15.09 -1.55
CA PHE A 75 6.74 -15.26 -0.72
C PHE A 75 7.64 -16.40 -1.22
N SER A 76 7.05 -17.51 -1.66
CA SER A 76 7.77 -18.66 -2.23
C SER A 76 8.56 -18.30 -3.48
N LYS A 77 8.02 -17.44 -4.35
CA LYS A 77 8.67 -16.98 -5.59
C LYS A 77 9.67 -15.86 -5.35
N LEU A 78 9.42 -15.00 -4.35
CA LEU A 78 10.36 -13.94 -3.95
C LEU A 78 11.58 -14.52 -3.22
N SER A 79 11.38 -15.56 -2.42
CA SER A 79 12.45 -16.25 -1.68
C SER A 79 13.41 -17.01 -2.60
N SER A 80 12.94 -17.49 -3.76
CA SER A 80 13.79 -18.16 -4.74
C SER A 80 14.60 -17.20 -5.62
N ARG A 81 14.20 -15.93 -5.72
CA ARG A 81 14.93 -14.90 -6.49
C ARG A 81 15.96 -14.18 -5.61
N PRO A 82 17.25 -14.19 -5.99
CA PRO A 82 18.26 -13.38 -5.31
C PRO A 82 17.99 -11.90 -5.60
N GLY A 83 17.88 -11.08 -4.54
CA GLY A 83 17.66 -9.63 -4.64
C GLY A 83 16.55 -9.08 -3.74
N HIS A 84 15.54 -9.90 -3.42
CA HIS A 84 14.40 -9.51 -2.58
C HIS A 84 14.59 -9.80 -1.08
N SER A 85 15.75 -10.34 -0.69
CA SER A 85 16.08 -10.67 0.69
C SER A 85 16.04 -9.45 1.63
N HIS A 86 16.54 -8.30 1.20
CA HIS A 86 16.48 -7.04 1.97
C HIS A 86 15.04 -6.56 2.17
N LEU A 87 14.20 -6.68 1.13
CA LEU A 87 12.79 -6.33 1.19
C LEU A 87 12.07 -7.21 2.22
N ILE A 88 12.26 -8.53 2.13
CA ILE A 88 11.68 -9.51 3.05
C ILE A 88 12.07 -9.18 4.51
N GLN A 89 13.35 -8.89 4.77
CA GLN A 89 13.82 -8.53 6.10
C GLN A 89 13.14 -7.27 6.67
N ARG A 90 12.93 -6.23 5.85
CA ARG A 90 12.23 -5.01 6.26
C ARG A 90 10.74 -5.22 6.52
N ILE A 91 10.10 -6.14 5.79
CA ILE A 91 8.65 -6.35 5.88
C ILE A 91 8.25 -7.28 7.03
N ILE A 92 9.10 -8.23 7.43
CA ILE A 92 8.83 -9.14 8.57
C ILE A 92 8.34 -8.42 9.85
N PRO A 93 9.01 -7.37 10.36
CA PRO A 93 8.54 -6.66 11.55
C PRO A 93 7.21 -5.92 11.31
N GLU A 94 6.94 -5.52 10.08
CA GLU A 94 5.72 -4.82 9.68
C GLU A 94 4.53 -5.77 9.56
N ILE A 95 4.73 -6.95 8.98
CA ILE A 95 3.75 -8.05 9.02
C ILE A 95 3.37 -8.36 10.47
N ARG A 96 4.38 -8.51 11.34
CA ARG A 96 4.14 -8.78 12.77
C ARG A 96 3.34 -7.66 13.42
N THR A 97 3.66 -6.40 13.13
CA THR A 97 2.94 -5.24 13.68
C THR A 97 1.52 -5.15 13.13
N TYR A 98 1.33 -5.42 11.84
CA TYR A 98 0.03 -5.48 11.19
C TYR A 98 -0.87 -6.54 11.83
N PHE A 99 -0.37 -7.77 11.95
CA PHE A 99 -1.10 -8.85 12.61
C PHE A 99 -1.31 -8.59 14.10
N ALA A 100 -0.33 -8.03 14.80
CA ALA A 100 -0.52 -7.63 16.20
C ALA A 100 -1.69 -6.65 16.31
N LYS A 101 -1.70 -5.56 15.53
CA LYS A 101 -2.82 -4.60 15.52
C LYS A 101 -4.16 -5.23 15.10
N ALA A 102 -4.15 -6.16 14.14
CA ALA A 102 -5.36 -6.83 13.67
C ALA A 102 -5.92 -7.80 14.72
N LEU A 103 -5.06 -8.53 15.43
CA LEU A 103 -5.43 -9.54 16.41
C LEU A 103 -5.66 -8.96 17.82
N THR A 104 -5.00 -7.86 18.19
CA THR A 104 -5.22 -7.17 19.47
C THR A 104 -6.34 -6.14 19.41
N LYS A 105 -6.89 -5.82 18.22
CA LYS A 105 -8.13 -5.04 18.15
C LYS A 105 -9.25 -5.89 18.77
N PRO A 106 -9.84 -5.49 19.91
CA PRO A 106 -10.97 -6.21 20.45
C PRO A 106 -12.11 -6.14 19.44
N ASN A 107 -12.63 -7.31 19.07
CA ASN A 107 -13.78 -7.43 18.19
C ASN A 107 -14.94 -6.61 18.80
N PRO A 108 -15.45 -5.55 18.16
CA PRO A 108 -16.52 -4.71 18.73
C PRO A 108 -17.85 -5.48 18.85
N HIS A 109 -17.90 -6.73 18.37
CA HIS A 109 -19.11 -7.55 18.40
C HIS A 109 -19.28 -8.40 19.67
N ASN A 110 -18.35 -8.34 20.63
CA ASN A 110 -18.42 -9.19 21.84
C ASN A 110 -18.89 -8.49 23.13
N SER A 111 -19.43 -7.25 23.04
CA SER A 111 -19.93 -6.50 24.21
C SER A 111 -21.45 -6.30 24.22
N ARG A 112 -22.20 -7.23 23.63
CA ARG A 112 -23.67 -7.31 23.78
C ARG A 112 -24.09 -8.70 24.26
N LEU A 113 -23.66 -9.05 25.48
CA LEU A 113 -24.31 -10.03 26.34
C LEU A 113 -24.35 -9.46 27.76
#